data_AF-A0A3A5KNQ3-F1
#
_entry.id   AF-A0A3A5KNQ3-F1
#
_cell.length_a   1.000
_cell.length_b   1.000
_cell.length_c   1.000
_cell.angle_alpha   90.00
_cell.angle_beta   90.00
_cell.angle_gamma   90.00
#
_symmetry.space_group_name_H-M   'P 1'
#
loop_
_entity.id
_entity.type
_entity.pdbx_description
1 polymer ?
#
loop_
_entity_poly.entity_id
_entity_poly.type
_entity_poly.pdbx_seq_one_letter_code
_entity_poly.pdbx_strand_id
1 'polypeptide(L)'
;MRTIWHRLRPAPELIVPQKFNRNSHTVTSLMPAEDSGAWLLERMQRQIGLETLAASRLLDFGCVVRFSQAILNRRIPIGSYTGIDCFAEMIDFLRSAVRDPRFSCVILDARHPAYNPSGRPLSCETEFHFARMPLTSSRCFR
;
A
#
# COMPACT_ATOMS: atom_id res chain seq x y z
N MET A 1 25.33 0.91 20.95
CA MET A 1 25.69 -0.07 19.89
C MET A 1 24.51 -1.00 19.66
N ARG A 2 23.87 -0.98 18.49
CA ARG A 2 22.79 -1.94 18.15
C ARG A 2 23.42 -3.17 17.47
N THR A 3 23.33 -4.31 18.13
CA THR A 3 23.93 -5.59 17.72
C THR A 3 23.31 -6.14 16.42
N ILE A 4 24.13 -6.84 15.64
CA ILE A 4 23.78 -7.50 14.36
C ILE A 4 22.51 -8.38 14.46
N TRP A 5 22.23 -8.92 15.65
CA TRP A 5 21.08 -9.78 15.94
C TRP A 5 19.71 -9.12 15.74
N HIS A 6 19.59 -7.79 15.82
CA HIS A 6 18.32 -7.11 15.54
C HIS A 6 17.93 -7.11 14.06
N ARG A 7 18.84 -7.46 13.13
CA ARG A 7 18.56 -7.53 11.68
C ARG A 7 18.03 -8.88 11.21
N LEU A 8 18.01 -9.90 12.08
CA LEU A 8 17.62 -11.27 11.71
C LEU A 8 16.20 -11.65 12.16
N ARG A 9 15.51 -10.79 12.94
CA ARG A 9 14.08 -11.01 13.17
C ARG A 9 13.32 -10.61 11.90
N PRO A 10 12.51 -11.49 11.31
CA PRO A 10 11.56 -11.06 10.30
C PRO A 10 10.74 -9.91 10.88
N ALA A 11 10.45 -8.91 10.05
CA ALA A 11 9.56 -7.82 10.47
C ALA A 11 8.29 -8.43 11.07
N PRO A 12 7.80 -7.90 12.21
CA PRO A 12 6.57 -8.39 12.80
C PRO A 12 5.44 -8.28 11.78
N GLU A 13 4.56 -9.28 11.78
CA GLU A 13 3.37 -9.30 10.94
C GLU A 13 2.51 -8.06 11.19
N LEU A 14 2.01 -7.44 10.12
CA LEU A 14 1.08 -6.33 10.24
C LEU A 14 -0.29 -6.89 10.62
N ILE A 15 -0.69 -6.69 11.88
CA ILE A 15 -2.03 -7.01 12.36
C ILE A 15 -2.93 -5.79 12.19
N VAL A 16 -3.90 -5.89 11.29
CA VAL A 16 -4.84 -4.80 10.97
C VAL A 16 -6.09 -4.90 11.84
N PRO A 17 -6.41 -3.87 12.65
CA PRO A 17 -7.69 -3.80 13.34
C PRO A 17 -8.89 -3.92 12.39
N GLN A 18 -9.88 -4.72 12.76
CA GLN A 18 -11.04 -5.01 11.89
C GLN A 18 -11.76 -3.75 11.41
N LYS A 19 -11.81 -2.68 12.22
CA LYS A 19 -12.41 -1.39 11.86
C LYS A 19 -11.81 -0.73 10.60
N PHE A 20 -10.56 -1.06 10.25
CA PHE A 20 -9.90 -0.53 9.06
C PHE A 20 -10.19 -1.36 7.80
N ASN A 21 -10.69 -2.59 7.94
CA ASN A 21 -11.11 -3.42 6.81
C ASN A 21 -12.51 -3.00 6.33
N ARG A 22 -12.57 -1.91 5.56
CA ARG A 22 -13.82 -1.30 5.04
C ARG A 22 -14.26 -1.84 3.67
N ASN A 23 -13.76 -3.01 3.28
CA ASN A 23 -14.17 -3.69 2.05
C ASN A 23 -15.67 -4.08 2.12
N SER A 24 -16.33 -4.16 0.97
CA SER A 24 -17.74 -4.60 0.95
C SER A 24 -17.88 -6.04 1.44
N HIS A 25 -19.07 -6.36 1.97
CA HIS A 25 -19.35 -7.71 2.49
C HIS A 25 -19.12 -8.80 1.43
N THR A 26 -19.47 -8.53 0.17
CA THR A 26 -19.25 -9.44 -0.95
C THR A 26 -17.78 -9.82 -1.11
N VAL A 27 -16.85 -8.91 -0.82
CA VAL A 27 -15.42 -9.19 -0.88
C VAL A 27 -14.97 -9.93 0.38
N THR A 28 -15.37 -9.47 1.57
CA THR A 28 -14.92 -10.05 2.83
C THR A 28 -15.46 -11.46 3.07
N SER A 29 -16.57 -11.85 2.42
CA SER A 29 -17.12 -13.20 2.50
C SER A 29 -16.36 -14.24 1.67
N LEU A 30 -15.57 -13.80 0.67
CA LEU A 30 -14.87 -14.72 -0.22
C LEU A 30 -13.54 -15.20 0.37
N MET A 31 -12.82 -14.30 1.03
CA MET A 31 -11.52 -14.59 1.64
C MET A 31 -11.11 -13.44 2.58
N PRO A 32 -10.13 -13.68 3.48
CA PRO A 32 -9.54 -12.63 4.30
C PRO A 32 -9.01 -11.45 3.46
N ALA A 33 -8.96 -10.27 4.07
CA ALA A 33 -8.49 -9.05 3.41
C ALA A 33 -7.07 -9.22 2.84
N GLU A 34 -6.16 -9.77 3.63
CA GLU A 34 -4.79 -10.06 3.20
C GLU A 34 -4.72 -10.96 1.96
N ASP A 35 -5.47 -12.07 1.98
CA ASP A 35 -5.50 -13.04 0.86
C ASP A 35 -6.09 -12.41 -0.41
N SER A 36 -7.19 -11.66 -0.29
CA SER A 36 -7.77 -10.94 -1.43
C SER A 36 -6.84 -9.86 -1.97
N GLY A 37 -6.08 -9.20 -1.10
CA GLY A 37 -5.07 -8.23 -1.49
C GLY A 37 -3.96 -8.87 -2.32
N ALA A 38 -3.41 -10.00 -1.84
CA ALA A 38 -2.35 -10.73 -2.54
C ALA A 38 -2.84 -11.27 -3.89
N TRP A 39 -4.04 -11.85 -3.92
CA TRP A 39 -4.66 -12.35 -5.16
C TRP A 39 -4.87 -11.25 -6.20
N LEU A 40 -5.34 -10.07 -5.78
CA LEU A 40 -5.51 -8.92 -6.68
C LEU A 40 -4.18 -8.44 -7.25
N LEU A 41 -3.13 -8.34 -6.42
CA LEU A 41 -1.80 -7.93 -6.87
C LEU A 41 -1.22 -8.92 -7.89
N GLU A 42 -1.34 -10.23 -7.63
CA GLU A 42 -0.92 -11.26 -8.58
C GLU A 42 -1.71 -11.20 -9.90
N ARG A 43 -3.02 -10.99 -9.82
CA ARG A 43 -3.87 -10.85 -11.01
C ARG A 43 -3.50 -9.61 -11.82
N MET A 44 -3.30 -8.47 -11.16
CA MET A 44 -2.83 -7.24 -11.79
C MET A 44 -1.49 -7.48 -12.48
N GLN A 45 -0.51 -8.05 -11.77
CA GLN A 45 0.82 -8.38 -12.29
C GLN A 45 0.75 -9.19 -13.59
N ARG A 46 -0.06 -10.26 -13.60
CA ARG A 46 -0.26 -11.10 -14.79
C ARG A 46 -0.93 -10.34 -15.94
N GLN A 47 -1.94 -9.55 -15.63
CA GLN A 47 -2.71 -8.83 -16.66
C GLN A 47 -1.88 -7.75 -17.37
N ILE A 48 -0.92 -7.13 -16.68
CA ILE A 48 0.00 -6.15 -17.26
C ILE A 48 1.26 -6.80 -17.86
N GLY A 49 1.39 -8.13 -17.79
CA GLY A 49 2.52 -8.87 -18.36
C GLY A 49 3.84 -8.73 -17.59
N LEU A 50 3.79 -8.44 -16.28
CA LEU A 50 4.99 -8.41 -15.45
C LEU A 50 5.30 -9.78 -14.85
N GLU A 51 6.58 -10.16 -14.84
CA GLU A 51 7.04 -11.36 -14.12
C GLU A 51 7.07 -11.14 -12.60
N THR A 52 7.27 -9.89 -12.17
CA THR A 52 7.37 -9.51 -10.77
C THR A 52 7.04 -8.02 -10.58
N LEU A 53 6.56 -7.67 -9.39
CA LEU A 53 6.35 -6.27 -8.97
C LEU A 53 7.62 -5.64 -8.36
N ALA A 54 8.75 -6.36 -8.29
CA ALA A 54 9.97 -5.92 -7.60
C ALA A 54 10.49 -4.53 -8.02
N ALA A 55 10.38 -4.18 -9.30
CA ALA A 55 10.78 -2.87 -9.84
C ALA A 55 9.61 -1.89 -9.99
N SER A 56 8.40 -2.30 -9.61
CA SER A 56 7.18 -1.51 -9.80
C SER A 56 7.02 -0.43 -8.74
N ARG A 57 6.49 0.71 -9.18
CA ARG A 57 6.04 1.81 -8.33
C ARG A 57 4.51 1.82 -8.34
N LEU A 58 3.90 1.26 -7.30
CA LEU A 58 2.45 1.13 -7.21
C LEU A 58 1.83 2.34 -6.51
N LEU A 59 0.89 2.99 -7.18
CA LEU A 59 -0.05 3.93 -6.60
C LEU A 59 -1.36 3.20 -6.33
N ASP A 60 -1.77 3.13 -5.07
CA ASP A 60 -3.02 2.53 -4.63
C ASP A 60 -3.96 3.60 -4.10
N PHE A 61 -5.22 3.54 -4.51
CA PHE A 61 -6.26 4.47 -4.12
C PHE A 61 -7.43 3.71 -3.47
N GLY A 62 -7.59 3.88 -2.16
CA GLY A 62 -8.71 3.33 -1.38
C GLY A 62 -8.53 1.92 -0.82
N CYS A 63 -7.63 1.09 -1.35
CA CYS A 63 -7.41 -0.28 -0.85
C CYS A 63 -6.28 -0.38 0.18
N VAL A 64 -5.91 0.75 0.78
CA VAL A 64 -4.55 0.97 1.27
C VAL A 64 -4.11 -0.04 2.33
N VAL A 65 -4.95 -0.29 3.32
CA VAL A 65 -4.62 -1.23 4.40
C VAL A 65 -4.57 -2.68 3.91
N ARG A 66 -5.38 -3.03 2.92
CA ARG A 66 -5.47 -4.38 2.35
C ARG A 66 -4.20 -4.74 1.59
N PHE A 67 -3.76 -3.87 0.68
CA PHE A 67 -2.51 -4.09 -0.05
C PHE A 67 -1.29 -3.95 0.85
N SER A 68 -1.32 -3.03 1.82
CA SER A 68 -0.22 -2.93 2.79
C SER A 68 -0.03 -4.23 3.58
N GLN A 69 -1.11 -4.81 4.10
CA GLN A 69 -1.07 -6.08 4.81
C GLN A 69 -0.58 -7.21 3.90
N ALA A 70 -1.16 -7.35 2.70
CA ALA A 70 -0.75 -8.37 1.75
C ALA A 70 0.73 -8.29 1.39
N ILE A 71 1.23 -7.11 1.01
CA ILE A 71 2.62 -6.93 0.58
C ILE A 71 3.59 -7.25 1.71
N LEU A 72 3.32 -6.77 2.93
CA LEU A 72 4.21 -6.95 4.06
C LEU A 72 4.19 -8.41 4.58
N ASN A 73 3.00 -8.97 4.81
CA ASN A 73 2.86 -10.28 5.44
C ASN A 73 3.24 -11.41 4.47
N ARG A 74 2.89 -11.28 3.19
CA ARG A 74 3.26 -12.26 2.13
C ARG A 74 4.61 -11.98 1.48
N ARG A 75 5.31 -10.93 1.91
CA ARG A 75 6.61 -10.52 1.39
C ARG A 75 6.60 -10.34 -0.13
N ILE A 76 5.52 -9.75 -0.67
CA ILE A 76 5.40 -9.50 -2.10
C ILE A 76 6.52 -8.53 -2.52
N PRO A 77 7.34 -8.88 -3.52
CA PRO A 77 8.42 -8.01 -3.95
C PRO A 77 7.83 -6.76 -4.61
N ILE A 78 8.19 -5.59 -4.12
CA ILE A 78 7.76 -4.29 -4.68
C ILE A 78 8.86 -3.26 -4.56
N GLY A 79 8.95 -2.35 -5.54
CA GLY A 79 9.93 -1.27 -5.56
C GLY A 79 9.52 -0.15 -4.61
N SER A 80 8.33 0.42 -4.84
CA SER A 80 7.70 1.36 -3.90
C SER A 80 6.19 1.24 -3.94
N TYR A 81 5.55 1.51 -2.80
CA TYR A 81 4.11 1.53 -2.65
C TYR A 81 3.68 2.87 -2.05
N THR A 82 2.75 3.57 -2.73
CA THR A 82 2.10 4.77 -2.19
C THR A 82 0.60 4.50 -2.11
N GLY A 83 0.09 4.43 -0.90
CA GLY A 83 -1.34 4.31 -0.64
C GLY A 83 -1.99 5.65 -0.37
N ILE A 84 -3.11 5.93 -1.02
CA ILE A 84 -3.93 7.12 -0.82
C ILE A 84 -5.30 6.70 -0.31
N ASP A 85 -5.74 7.32 0.78
CA ASP A 85 -7.09 7.14 1.30
C ASP A 85 -7.65 8.45 1.89
N CYS A 86 -8.96 8.53 2.00
CA CYS A 86 -9.66 9.61 2.70
C CYS A 86 -9.80 9.34 4.20
N PHE A 87 -9.61 8.10 4.66
CA PHE A 87 -9.81 7.72 6.04
C PHE A 87 -8.57 7.95 6.90
N ALA A 88 -8.51 9.12 7.52
CA ALA A 88 -7.35 9.60 8.29
C ALA A 88 -6.87 8.61 9.37
N GLU A 89 -7.78 8.06 10.18
CA GLU A 89 -7.42 7.16 11.28
C GLU A 89 -6.69 5.90 10.80
N MET A 90 -7.10 5.36 9.64
CA MET A 90 -6.43 4.20 9.03
C MET A 90 -5.04 4.56 8.50
N ILE A 91 -4.90 5.75 7.89
CA ILE A 91 -3.60 6.22 7.39
C ILE A 91 -2.64 6.48 8.55
N ASP A 92 -3.12 7.06 9.65
CA ASP A 92 -2.30 7.28 10.85
C ASP A 92 -1.88 5.96 11.49
N PHE A 93 -2.78 4.98 11.55
CA PHE A 93 -2.43 3.61 11.94
C PHE A 93 -1.29 3.06 11.08
N LEU A 94 -1.42 3.10 9.75
CA LEU A 94 -0.40 2.57 8.83
C LEU A 94 0.95 3.30 8.97
N ARG A 95 0.95 4.63 9.08
CA ARG A 95 2.18 5.42 9.31
C ARG A 95 2.85 5.03 10.64
N SER A 96 2.05 4.71 11.65
CA SER A 96 2.55 4.30 12.96
C SER A 96 3.01 2.83 13.01
N ALA A 97 2.40 1.95 12.23
CA ALA A 97 2.66 0.50 12.27
C ALA A 97 3.69 0.04 11.25
N VAL A 98 3.73 0.67 10.06
CA VAL A 98 4.62 0.30 8.97
C VAL A 98 5.95 1.03 9.10
N ARG A 99 7.05 0.28 9.05
CA ARG A 99 8.43 0.80 9.10
C ARG A 99 9.21 0.56 7.81
N ASP A 100 8.59 -0.08 6.83
CA ASP A 100 9.20 -0.39 5.55
C ASP A 100 9.38 0.91 4.74
N PRO A 101 10.62 1.29 4.38
CA PRO A 101 10.90 2.54 3.68
C PRO A 101 10.33 2.59 2.25
N ARG A 102 9.88 1.46 1.71
CA ARG A 102 9.21 1.40 0.40
C ARG A 102 7.79 1.95 0.46
N PHE A 103 7.22 2.12 1.65
CA PHE A 103 5.83 2.50 1.87
C PHE A 103 5.70 3.99 2.17
N SER A 104 4.75 4.62 1.48
CA SER A 104 4.23 5.94 1.82
C SER A 104 2.71 5.88 1.88
N CYS A 105 2.11 6.65 2.77
CA CYS A 105 0.67 6.75 2.92
C CYS A 105 0.27 8.22 2.96
N VAL A 106 -0.70 8.61 2.14
CA VAL A 106 -1.16 9.99 1.95
C VAL A 106 -2.65 10.05 2.22
N ILE A 107 -3.08 11.06 2.99
CA ILE A 107 -4.49 11.37 3.15
C ILE A 107 -4.88 12.28 2.00
N LEU A 108 -5.93 11.92 1.26
CA LEU A 108 -6.52 12.80 0.25
C LEU A 108 -8.01 12.97 0.51
N ASP A 109 -8.46 14.21 0.60
CA ASP A 109 -9.87 14.58 0.74
C ASP A 109 -10.61 14.44 -0.61
N ALA A 110 -10.54 13.24 -1.19
CA ALA A 110 -11.22 12.93 -2.44
C ALA A 110 -12.66 12.53 -2.17
N ARG A 111 -13.57 13.03 -3.00
CA ARG A 111 -14.98 12.68 -2.93
C ARG A 111 -15.20 11.23 -3.33
N HIS A 112 -15.89 10.48 -2.48
CA HIS A 112 -16.43 9.17 -2.81
C HIS A 112 -17.81 8.99 -2.16
N PRO A 113 -18.89 8.70 -2.90
CA PRO A 113 -20.24 8.67 -2.35
C PRO A 113 -20.41 7.82 -1.08
N ALA A 114 -19.77 6.65 -1.03
CA ALA A 114 -19.88 5.73 0.10
C ALA A 114 -18.83 5.94 1.21
N TYR A 115 -17.72 6.63 0.94
CA TYR A 115 -16.55 6.66 1.83
C TYR A 115 -16.20 8.07 2.32
N ASN A 116 -16.42 9.09 1.49
CA ASN A 116 -16.21 10.51 1.77
C ASN A 116 -17.17 11.38 0.92
N PRO A 117 -18.48 11.40 1.21
CA PRO A 117 -19.48 12.05 0.36
C PRO A 117 -19.29 13.57 0.26
N SER A 118 -18.73 14.18 1.30
CA SER A 118 -18.40 15.61 1.40
C SER A 118 -17.02 15.97 0.87
N GLY A 119 -16.24 15.00 0.37
CA GLY A 119 -14.91 15.26 -0.15
C GLY A 119 -14.90 16.09 -1.42
N ARG A 120 -13.70 16.47 -1.86
CA ARG A 120 -13.48 17.27 -3.07
C ARG A 120 -13.45 16.37 -4.32
N PRO A 121 -14.19 16.70 -5.39
CA PRO A 121 -14.04 16.00 -6.66
C PRO A 121 -12.59 16.03 -7.13
N LEU A 122 -12.10 14.92 -7.66
CA LEU A 122 -10.80 14.89 -8.32
C LEU A 122 -10.85 15.79 -9.55
N SER A 123 -9.80 16.57 -9.76
CA SER A 123 -9.61 17.46 -10.90
C SER A 123 -8.24 17.22 -11.54
N CYS A 124 -7.99 17.84 -12.69
CA CYS A 124 -6.67 17.85 -13.32
C CYS A 124 -5.59 18.53 -12.46
N GLU A 125 -5.98 19.29 -11.44
CA GLU A 125 -5.08 19.96 -10.50
C GLU A 125 -4.80 19.10 -9.26
N THR A 126 -5.42 17.93 -9.14
CA THR A 126 -5.20 17.05 -8.00
C THR A 126 -3.81 16.42 -8.07
N GLU A 127 -2.96 16.76 -7.12
CA GLU A 127 -1.62 16.19 -7.02
C GLU A 127 -1.63 14.84 -6.28
N PHE A 128 -1.00 13.83 -6.89
CA PHE A 128 -0.71 12.57 -6.24
C PHE A 128 0.75 12.53 -5.84
N HIS A 129 1.03 12.61 -4.54
CA HIS A 129 2.39 12.53 -4.03
C HIS A 129 2.90 11.08 -4.07
N PHE A 130 3.81 10.80 -4.99
CA PHE A 130 4.54 9.54 -4.99
C PHE A 130 5.72 9.62 -4.03
N ALA A 131 6.00 8.54 -3.30
CA ALA A 131 7.26 8.44 -2.59
C ALA A 131 8.43 8.58 -3.59
N ARG A 132 9.32 9.56 -3.36
CA ARG A 132 10.58 9.67 -4.12
C ARG A 132 11.52 8.57 -3.62
N MET A 133 12.04 7.73 -4.51
CA MET A 133 13.17 6.88 -4.12
C MET A 133 14.37 7.77 -3.83
N PRO A 134 15.21 7.46 -2.82
CA PRO A 134 16.57 7.97 -2.83
C PRO A 134 17.23 7.51 -4.13
N LEU A 135 17.72 8.46 -4.93
CA LEU A 135 18.50 8.18 -6.14
C LEU A 135 19.73 7.37 -5.73
N THR A 136 19.69 6.04 -5.83
CA THR A 136 20.91 5.24 -5.83
C THR A 136 21.59 5.45 -7.17
N SER A 137 22.64 6.27 -7.15
CA SER A 137 23.70 6.48 -8.15
C SER A 137 23.43 5.94 -9.56
N SER A 138 23.33 6.88 -10.50
CA SER A 138 23.88 6.84 -11.86
C SER A 138 24.24 5.45 -12.42
N ARG A 139 23.29 4.81 -13.12
CA ARG A 139 23.68 4.00 -14.29
C ARG A 139 23.43 4.85 -15.52
N CYS A 140 24.51 5.43 -16.04
CA CYS A 140 24.58 5.82 -17.44
C CYS A 140 24.23 4.59 -18.27
N PHE A 141 23.12 4.65 -19.00
CA PHE A 141 22.97 3.84 -20.19
C PHE A 141 23.90 4.44 -21.25
N ARG A 142 24.84 3.61 -21.73
CA ARG A 142 25.55 3.84 -22.99
C ARG A 142 24.63 3.47 -24.15
#